data_AF-A0A2E7H759-F1
#
_entry.id   AF-A0A2E7H759-F1
#
_cell.length_a   1.000
_cell.length_b   1.000
_cell.length_c   1.000
_cell.angle_alpha   90.00
_cell.angle_beta   90.00
_cell.angle_gamma   90.00
#
_symmetry.space_group_name_H-M   'P 1'
#
loop_
_entity.id
_entity.type
_entity.pdbx_description
1 polymer ?
#
loop_
_entity_poly.entity_id
_entity_poly.type
_entity_poly.pdbx_seq_one_letter_code
_entity_poly.pdbx_strand_id
1 'polypeptide(L)'
;MSRLYEPWFRAWLILAPLVGLSSYYLMRNAWRRIRDIMHGNPGSVWDAPSVPDVAEPTSFVFYAIGATLLFTIFWVGVSKLYVKSQSPE
;
A
#
# COMPACT_ATOMS: atom_id res chain seq x y z
N MET A 1 -0.63 -32.02 -7.73
CA MET A 1 -1.13 -31.03 -6.75
C MET A 1 -2.14 -30.13 -7.47
N SER A 2 -3.43 -30.23 -7.10
CA SER A 2 -4.43 -29.30 -7.63
C SER A 2 -4.12 -27.89 -7.14
N ARG A 3 -4.22 -26.90 -8.03
CA ARG A 3 -3.99 -25.50 -7.68
C ARG A 3 -5.22 -25.00 -6.90
N LEU A 4 -5.14 -25.00 -5.56
CA LEU A 4 -6.24 -24.61 -4.65
C LEU A 4 -6.85 -23.21 -4.91
N TYR A 5 -6.06 -22.29 -5.47
CA TYR A 5 -6.49 -20.93 -5.78
C TYR A 5 -6.30 -20.58 -7.27
N GLU A 6 -7.20 -19.78 -7.81
CA GLU A 6 -7.07 -19.16 -9.14
C GLU A 6 -5.85 -18.23 -9.20
N PRO A 7 -5.13 -18.14 -10.34
CA PRO A 7 -3.89 -17.37 -10.44
C PRO A 7 -4.04 -15.89 -10.05
N TRP A 8 -5.15 -15.25 -10.43
CA TRP A 8 -5.42 -13.85 -10.09
C TRP A 8 -5.60 -13.64 -8.59
N PHE A 9 -6.21 -14.60 -7.89
CA PHE A 9 -6.42 -14.53 -6.44
C PHE A 9 -5.11 -14.74 -5.68
N ARG A 10 -4.21 -15.61 -6.18
CA ARG A 10 -2.86 -15.76 -5.61
C ARG A 10 -2.05 -14.48 -5.69
N ALA A 11 -2.11 -13.80 -6.83
CA ALA A 11 -1.45 -12.52 -7.01
C ALA A 11 -2.06 -11.46 -6.08
N TRP A 12 -3.38 -11.43 -5.93
CA TRP A 12 -4.06 -10.55 -4.97
C TRP A 12 -3.55 -10.75 -3.53
N LEU A 13 -3.41 -12.00 -3.08
CA LEU A 13 -2.93 -12.33 -1.72
C LEU A 13 -1.54 -11.76 -1.41
N ILE A 14 -0.71 -11.52 -2.43
CA ILE A 14 0.61 -10.91 -2.28
C ILE A 14 0.52 -9.40 -2.42
N LEU A 15 -0.18 -8.93 -3.46
CA LEU A 15 -0.21 -7.51 -3.82
C LEU A 15 -1.02 -6.67 -2.84
N ALA A 16 -2.15 -7.17 -2.31
CA ALA A 16 -2.99 -6.39 -1.40
C ALA A 16 -2.26 -6.04 -0.08
N PRO A 17 -1.59 -7.00 0.62
CA PRO A 17 -0.77 -6.66 1.78
C PRO A 17 0.38 -5.72 1.45
N LEU A 18 1.04 -5.91 0.30
CA LEU A 18 2.11 -5.02 -0.15
C LEU A 18 1.62 -3.59 -0.34
N VAL A 19 0.46 -3.39 -0.97
CA VAL A 19 -0.14 -2.07 -1.15
C VAL A 19 -0.46 -1.45 0.21
N GLY A 20 -1.15 -2.17 1.09
CA GLY A 20 -1.51 -1.66 2.42
C GLY A 20 -0.29 -1.26 3.25
N LEU A 21 0.70 -2.14 3.36
CA LEU A 21 1.93 -1.86 4.11
C LEU A 21 2.73 -0.72 3.48
N SER A 22 2.87 -0.70 2.15
CA SER A 22 3.58 0.37 1.46
C SER A 22 2.90 1.71 1.67
N SER A 23 1.57 1.77 1.57
CA SER A 23 0.79 2.98 1.85
C SER A 23 0.95 3.46 3.28
N TYR A 24 0.95 2.56 4.27
CA TYR A 24 1.21 2.90 5.67
C TYR A 24 2.59 3.54 5.84
N TYR A 25 3.65 2.86 5.39
CA TYR A 25 5.01 3.33 5.56
C TYR A 25 5.31 4.61 4.76
N LEU A 26 4.70 4.77 3.58
CA LEU A 26 4.80 5.99 2.80
C LEU A 26 4.22 7.17 3.58
N MET A 27 3.04 7.00 4.20
CA MET A 27 2.40 8.07 4.96
C MET A 27 3.16 8.39 6.24
N ARG A 28 3.62 7.36 6.95
CA ARG A 28 4.48 7.48 8.13
C ARG A 28 5.76 8.25 7.82
N ASN A 29 6.46 7.89 6.75
CA ASN A 29 7.73 8.51 6.39
C ASN A 29 7.53 9.96 5.91
N ALA A 30 6.50 10.21 5.10
CA ALA A 30 6.16 11.56 4.64
C ALA A 30 5.85 12.48 5.83
N TRP A 31 5.05 12.01 6.79
CA TRP A 31 4.72 12.77 7.98
C TRP A 31 5.94 13.09 8.86
N ARG A 32 6.83 12.11 9.10
CA ARG A 32 8.06 12.35 9.86
C ARG A 32 8.94 13.39 9.19
N ARG A 33 9.07 13.31 7.87
CA ARG A 33 9.85 14.29 7.10
C ARG A 33 9.25 15.69 7.15
N ILE A 34 7.93 15.82 6.99
CA ILE A 34 7.25 17.11 7.11
C ILE A 34 7.48 17.69 8.51
N ARG A 35 7.40 16.86 9.55
CA ARG A 35 7.72 17.29 10.92
C ARG A 35 9.16 17.80 11.03
N ASP A 36 10.14 17.05 10.56
CA ASP A 36 11.55 17.46 10.63
C ASP A 36 11.78 18.83 9.97
N ILE A 37 11.17 19.04 8.80
CA ILE A 37 11.21 20.33 8.09
C ILE A 37 10.58 21.44 8.94
N MET A 38 9.41 21.18 9.54
CA MET A 38 8.70 22.15 10.39
C MET A 38 9.48 22.51 11.67
N HIS A 39 10.37 21.64 12.14
CA HIS A 39 11.26 21.90 13.28
C HIS A 39 12.65 22.41 12.88
N GLY A 40 12.85 22.80 11.61
CA GLY A 40 14.11 23.40 11.15
C GLY A 40 15.23 22.40 10.88
N ASN A 41 14.91 21.10 10.77
CA ASN A 41 15.86 20.03 10.44
C ASN A 41 15.60 19.46 9.04
N PRO A 42 15.78 20.24 7.95
CA PRO A 42 15.63 19.71 6.59
C PRO A 42 16.83 18.82 6.25
N GLY A 43 16.77 17.56 6.66
CA GLY A 43 17.73 16.52 6.25
C GLY A 43 17.62 16.19 4.75
N SER A 44 18.53 15.36 4.25
CA SER A 44 18.50 14.89 2.85
C SER A 44 17.22 14.09 2.57
N VAL A 45 16.83 14.07 1.29
CA VAL A 45 15.72 13.22 0.83
C VAL A 45 16.04 11.73 0.99
N TRP A 46 17.32 11.39 1.11
CA TRP A 46 17.81 10.02 1.31
C TRP A 46 18.04 9.68 2.78
N ASP A 47 18.01 10.68 3.67
CA ASP A 47 18.18 10.45 5.11
C ASP A 47 16.90 9.89 5.71
N ALA A 48 17.07 8.95 6.63
CA ALA A 48 15.97 8.46 7.44
C ALA A 48 15.45 9.62 8.31
N PRO A 49 14.13 9.95 8.22
CA PRO A 49 13.57 11.02 9.03
C PRO A 49 13.58 10.62 10.51
N SER A 50 13.64 11.60 11.40
CA SER A 50 13.77 11.37 12.84
C SER A 50 12.59 10.56 13.38
N VAL A 51 12.84 9.76 14.42
CA VAL A 51 11.77 9.08 15.15
C VAL A 51 11.22 10.07 16.18
N PRO A 52 9.97 10.50 16.04
CA PRO A 52 9.39 11.48 16.93
C PRO A 52 8.94 10.84 18.26
N ASP A 53 8.99 11.60 19.35
CA ASP A 53 8.50 11.17 20.67
C ASP A 53 6.97 11.17 20.79
N VAL A 54 6.26 11.58 19.73
CA VAL A 54 4.80 11.61 19.68
C VAL A 54 4.24 10.42 18.93
N ALA A 55 3.09 9.93 19.40
CA ALA A 55 2.39 8.81 18.79
C ALA A 55 2.05 9.07 17.31
N GLU A 56 2.11 8.00 16.51
CA GLU A 56 1.74 8.03 15.10
C GLU A 56 0.22 8.23 14.94
N PRO A 57 -0.25 9.12 14.06
CA PRO A 57 -1.66 9.30 13.78
C PRO A 57 -2.35 8.01 13.31
N THR A 58 -3.46 7.66 13.95
CA THR A 58 -4.29 6.51 13.56
C THR A 58 -4.83 6.64 12.14
N SER A 59 -4.90 7.86 11.59
CA SER A 59 -5.28 8.12 10.20
C SER A 59 -4.41 7.39 9.18
N PHE A 60 -3.16 7.03 9.51
CA PHE A 60 -2.29 6.27 8.60
C PHE A 60 -2.79 4.85 8.38
N VAL A 61 -3.37 4.23 9.42
CA VAL A 61 -3.99 2.91 9.32
C VAL A 61 -5.21 2.97 8.43
N PHE A 62 -6.07 3.98 8.64
CA PHE A 62 -7.26 4.18 7.79
C PHE A 62 -6.89 4.48 6.33
N TYR A 63 -5.83 5.25 6.10
CA TYR A 63 -5.29 5.49 4.76
C TYR A 63 -4.83 4.17 4.10
N ALA A 64 -4.07 3.35 4.81
CA ALA A 64 -3.60 2.06 4.32
C ALA A 64 -4.75 1.10 3.98
N ILE A 65 -5.78 1.06 4.84
CA ILE A 65 -7.01 0.30 4.60
C ILE A 65 -7.71 0.83 3.33
N GLY A 66 -7.91 2.15 3.23
CA GLY A 66 -8.54 2.78 2.07
C GLY A 66 -7.79 2.49 0.76
N ALA A 67 -6.47 2.61 0.76
CA ALA A 67 -5.63 2.29 -0.39
C ALA A 67 -5.74 0.81 -0.79
N THR A 68 -5.75 -0.09 0.19
CA THR A 68 -5.92 -1.55 -0.05
C THR A 68 -7.29 -1.87 -0.63
N LEU A 69 -8.35 -1.21 -0.16
CA LEU A 69 -9.71 -1.37 -0.70
C LEU A 69 -9.80 -0.87 -2.14
N LEU A 70 -9.27 0.32 -2.42
CA LEU A 70 -9.22 0.88 -3.78
C LEU A 70 -8.44 -0.04 -4.73
N PHE A 71 -7.27 -0.52 -4.30
CA PHE A 71 -6.49 -1.49 -5.05
C PHE A 71 -7.28 -2.80 -5.28
N THR A 72 -7.98 -3.30 -4.26
CA THR A 72 -8.75 -4.54 -4.38
C THR A 72 -9.88 -4.40 -5.40
N ILE A 73 -10.62 -3.29 -5.38
CA ILE A 73 -11.66 -3.00 -6.36
C ILE A 73 -11.06 -2.96 -7.77
N PHE A 74 -9.96 -2.22 -7.94
CA PHE A 74 -9.23 -2.16 -9.20
C PHE A 74 -8.77 -3.55 -9.68
N TRP A 75 -8.15 -4.33 -8.79
CA TRP A 75 -7.62 -5.66 -9.06
C TRP A 75 -8.71 -6.63 -9.50
N VAL A 76 -9.88 -6.60 -8.86
CA VAL A 76 -11.03 -7.43 -9.25
C VAL A 76 -11.48 -7.06 -10.67
N GLY A 77 -11.53 -5.77 -11.01
CA GLY A 77 -11.87 -5.32 -12.37
C GLY A 77 -10.90 -5.86 -13.42
N VAL A 78 -9.59 -5.69 -13.19
CA VAL A 78 -8.53 -6.20 -14.07
C VAL A 78 -8.57 -7.72 -14.17
N SER A 79 -8.76 -8.42 -13.05
CA SER A 79 -8.81 -9.88 -13.01
C SER A 79 -9.97 -10.44 -13.84
N LYS A 80 -11.16 -9.82 -13.74
CA LYS A 80 -12.32 -10.20 -14.55
C LYS A 80 -12.08 -10.00 -16.04
N LEU A 81 -11.48 -8.86 -16.42
CA LEU A 81 -11.12 -8.58 -17.81
C LEU A 81 -10.10 -9.58 -18.34
N TYR A 82 -9.09 -9.89 -17.54
CA TYR A 82 -8.07 -10.88 -17.87
C TYR A 82 -8.69 -12.26 -18.08
N VAL A 83 -9.51 -12.77 -17.14
CA VAL A 83 -10.18 -14.07 -17.30
C VAL A 83 -11.05 -14.09 -18.55
N LYS A 84 -11.82 -13.02 -18.82
CA LYS A 84 -12.64 -12.92 -20.04
C LYS A 84 -11.80 -12.99 -21.32
N SER A 85 -10.62 -12.37 -21.34
CA SER A 85 -9.72 -12.42 -22.51
C SER A 85 -9.09 -13.80 -22.77
N GLN A 86 -9.07 -14.67 -21.77
CA GLN A 86 -8.52 -16.03 -21.88
C GLN A 86 -9.55 -17.06 -22.33
N SER A 87 -10.84 -16.71 -22.33
CA SER A 87 -11.89 -17.58 -22.87
C SER A 87 -11.88 -17.47 -24.40
N PRO A 88 -11.46 -18.52 -25.14
CA PRO A 88 -11.59 -18.52 -26.60
C PRO A 88 -13.10 -18.59 -26.90
N GLU A 89 -13.60 -17.64 -27.70
CA GLU A 89 -14.83 -17.88 -28.45
C GLU A 89 -14.59 -19.03 -29.45
#